data_AF-A0A133ZKT0-F1
#
_entry.id   AF-A0A133ZKT0-F1
#
_cell.length_a   1.000
_cell.length_b   1.000
_cell.length_c   1.000
_cell.angle_alpha   90.00
_cell.angle_beta   90.00
_cell.angle_gamma   90.00
#
_symmetry.space_group_name_H-M   'P 1'
#
loop_
_entity.id
_entity.type
_entity.pdbx_description
1 polymer ?
#
loop_
_entity_poly.entity_id
_entity_poly.type
_entity_poly.pdbx_seq_one_letter_code
_entity_poly.pdbx_strand_id
1 'polypeptide(L)'
;MHLNRETIIDTALQLLDDYGLADMTMRRVATTLGVAPGALYWHIANKQALIAAIAEAIVAPIDGETPTALALDLRRCLLAHRDGAEVTSAGLSQPGNATWERLVDRFVAAVRATSSAPEEELLTGAHAIIYLVLGSATMEQARTQLAEATGASEAADTEPADGMTESQDARVPEGANDLLRGVGIVISGLGAR
;
A
#
# COMPACT_ATOMS: atom_id res chain seq x y z
N MET A 1 -2.63 -3.11 -30.95
CA MET A 1 -3.09 -2.75 -29.60
C MET A 1 -3.44 -1.28 -29.62
N HIS A 2 -4.68 -0.91 -29.29
CA HIS A 2 -5.07 0.49 -29.26
C HIS A 2 -4.56 1.11 -27.96
N LEU A 3 -3.91 2.27 -28.03
CA LEU A 3 -3.44 2.95 -26.84
C LEU A 3 -4.66 3.48 -26.07
N ASN A 4 -4.82 3.07 -24.82
CA ASN A 4 -5.84 3.57 -23.92
C ASN A 4 -5.26 3.73 -22.51
N ARG A 5 -6.03 4.36 -21.62
CA ARG A 5 -5.57 4.67 -20.25
C ARG A 5 -5.23 3.42 -19.45
N GLU A 6 -6.06 2.38 -19.53
CA GLU A 6 -5.89 1.11 -18.81
C GLU A 6 -4.60 0.41 -19.21
N THR A 7 -4.37 0.23 -20.51
CA THR A 7 -3.13 -0.33 -21.08
C THR A 7 -1.88 0.44 -20.63
N ILE A 8 -1.96 1.76 -20.49
CA ILE A 8 -0.84 2.57 -20.00
C ILE A 8 -0.57 2.28 -18.53
N ILE A 9 -1.62 2.19 -17.71
CA ILE A 9 -1.52 1.88 -16.28
C ILE A 9 -0.96 0.47 -16.07
N ASP A 10 -1.47 -0.53 -16.79
CA ASP A 10 -1.00 -1.92 -16.69
C ASP A 10 0.48 -2.04 -17.06
N THR A 11 0.90 -1.38 -18.14
CA THR A 11 2.31 -1.36 -18.54
C THR A 11 3.17 -0.64 -17.50
N ALA A 12 2.65 0.43 -16.90
CA ALA A 12 3.38 1.16 -15.88
C ALA A 12 3.50 0.36 -14.57
N LEU A 13 2.47 -0.41 -14.19
CA LEU A 13 2.55 -1.37 -13.07
C LEU A 13 3.62 -2.43 -13.31
N GLN A 14 3.69 -3.01 -14.52
CA GLN A 14 4.76 -3.96 -14.87
C GLN A 14 6.15 -3.31 -14.75
N LEU A 15 6.31 -2.08 -15.26
CA LEU A 15 7.56 -1.34 -15.14
C LEU A 15 7.92 -0.95 -13.70
N LEU A 16 6.91 -0.67 -12.89
CA LEU A 16 7.07 -0.43 -11.45
C LEU A 16 7.62 -1.68 -10.78
N ASP A 17 7.06 -2.85 -11.06
CA ASP A 17 7.50 -4.12 -10.49
C ASP A 17 8.94 -4.47 -10.91
N ASP A 18 9.26 -4.30 -12.20
CA ASP A 18 10.57 -4.61 -12.76
C ASP A 18 11.68 -3.67 -12.27
N TYR A 19 11.39 -2.36 -12.20
CA TYR A 19 12.44 -1.32 -12.06
C TYR A 19 12.27 -0.41 -10.85
N GLY A 20 11.10 -0.38 -10.22
CA GLY A 20 10.76 0.55 -9.16
C GLY A 20 10.35 1.95 -9.67
N LEU A 21 9.84 2.76 -8.75
CA LEU A 21 9.24 4.07 -9.03
C LEU A 21 10.26 5.08 -9.57
N ALA A 22 11.50 5.02 -9.09
CA ALA A 22 12.58 5.90 -9.51
C ALA A 22 12.85 5.78 -11.02
N ASP A 23 12.92 4.54 -11.52
CA ASP A 23 13.27 4.23 -12.91
C ASP A 23 12.07 4.12 -13.86
N MET A 24 10.85 4.16 -13.32
CA MET A 24 9.62 4.30 -14.10
C MET A 24 9.48 5.73 -14.65
N THR A 25 9.62 5.88 -15.97
CA THR A 25 9.50 7.17 -16.67
C THR A 25 8.47 7.12 -17.79
N MET A 26 7.87 8.27 -18.13
CA MET A 26 6.94 8.39 -19.28
C MET A 26 7.57 7.87 -20.58
N ARG A 27 8.88 8.12 -20.79
CA ARG A 27 9.59 7.62 -21.97
C ARG A 27 9.69 6.10 -21.96
N ARG A 28 10.05 5.49 -20.83
CA ARG A 28 10.14 4.03 -20.69
C ARG A 28 8.79 3.37 -20.96
N VAL A 29 7.71 3.90 -20.38
CA VAL A 29 6.33 3.43 -20.63
C VAL A 29 5.99 3.49 -22.13
N ALA A 30 6.28 4.60 -22.80
CA ALA A 30 6.02 4.75 -24.24
C ALA A 30 6.83 3.77 -25.08
N THR A 31 8.12 3.59 -24.74
CA THR A 31 9.01 2.64 -25.41
C THR A 31 8.52 1.20 -25.25
N THR A 32 8.10 0.79 -24.05
CA THR A 32 7.53 -0.55 -23.79
C THR A 32 6.25 -0.78 -24.60
N LEU A 33 5.41 0.25 -24.74
CA LEU A 33 4.19 0.20 -25.56
C LEU A 33 4.43 0.32 -27.07
N GLY A 34 5.67 0.57 -27.51
CA GLY A 34 6.00 0.77 -28.92
C GLY A 34 5.41 2.04 -29.53
N VAL A 35 5.13 3.07 -28.73
CA VAL A 35 4.54 4.35 -29.17
C VAL A 35 5.48 5.53 -28.92
N ALA A 36 5.26 6.63 -29.64
CA ALA A 36 5.96 7.88 -29.35
C ALA A 36 5.54 8.43 -27.97
N PRO A 37 6.46 9.01 -27.15
CA PRO A 37 6.11 9.60 -25.85
C PRO A 37 4.97 10.61 -25.91
N GLY A 38 4.88 11.38 -27.01
CA GLY A 38 3.77 12.30 -27.29
C GLY A 38 2.38 11.65 -27.22
N ALA A 39 2.27 10.37 -27.56
CA ALA A 39 1.01 9.64 -27.57
C ALA A 39 0.43 9.44 -26.15
N LEU A 40 1.29 9.25 -25.14
CA LEU A 40 0.84 9.04 -23.75
C LEU A 40 0.13 10.26 -23.18
N TYR A 41 0.59 11.47 -23.55
CA TYR A 41 0.09 12.73 -23.01
C TYR A 41 -1.37 13.01 -23.37
N TRP A 42 -1.92 12.35 -24.39
CA TRP A 42 -3.35 12.39 -24.70
C TRP A 42 -4.22 11.66 -23.68
N HIS A 43 -3.65 10.70 -22.95
CA HIS A 43 -4.36 9.88 -21.96
C HIS A 43 -3.98 10.25 -20.52
N ILE A 44 -2.71 10.61 -20.29
CA ILE A 44 -2.15 10.90 -18.97
C ILE A 44 -1.17 12.08 -19.09
N ALA A 45 -1.52 13.20 -18.48
CA ALA A 45 -0.88 14.50 -18.72
C ALA A 45 0.59 14.58 -18.29
N ASN A 46 1.04 13.78 -17.32
CA ASN A 46 2.43 13.79 -16.82
C ASN A 46 2.70 12.57 -15.91
N LYS A 47 3.95 12.44 -15.43
CA LYS A 47 4.37 11.35 -14.52
C LYS A 47 3.55 11.35 -13.21
N GLN A 48 3.17 12.51 -12.67
CA GLN A 48 2.39 12.56 -11.43
C GLN A 48 0.96 12.07 -11.63
N ALA A 49 0.33 12.40 -12.76
CA ALA A 49 -0.97 11.86 -13.13
C ALA A 49 -0.91 10.33 -13.38
N LEU A 50 0.22 9.82 -13.86
CA LEU A 50 0.46 8.38 -13.97
C LEU A 50 0.57 7.73 -12.59
N ILE A 51 1.37 8.31 -11.69
CA ILE A 51 1.53 7.83 -10.29
C ILE A 51 0.17 7.80 -9.58
N ALA A 52 -0.63 8.86 -9.70
CA ALA A 52 -1.98 8.90 -9.13
C ALA A 52 -2.87 7.78 -9.70
N ALA A 53 -2.86 7.57 -11.02
CA ALA A 53 -3.66 6.52 -11.64
C ALA A 53 -3.22 5.10 -11.24
N ILE A 54 -1.92 4.88 -11.05
CA ILE A 54 -1.38 3.62 -10.55
C ILE A 54 -1.79 3.41 -9.09
N ALA A 55 -1.67 4.44 -8.25
CA ALA A 55 -2.10 4.38 -6.86
C ALA A 55 -3.59 4.04 -6.73
N GLU A 56 -4.44 4.64 -7.58
CA GLU A 56 -5.85 4.31 -7.68
C GLU A 56 -6.07 2.83 -8.04
N ALA A 57 -5.31 2.30 -9.01
CA ALA A 57 -5.38 0.89 -9.41
C ALA A 57 -4.91 -0.06 -8.29
N ILE A 58 -3.87 0.32 -7.52
CA ILE A 58 -3.36 -0.47 -6.39
C ILE A 58 -4.44 -0.63 -5.31
N VAL A 59 -5.15 0.44 -4.96
CA VAL A 59 -6.13 0.40 -3.85
C VAL A 59 -7.53 -0.03 -4.28
N ALA A 60 -7.81 -0.10 -5.59
CA ALA A 60 -9.12 -0.49 -6.12
C ALA A 60 -9.63 -1.86 -5.65
N PRO A 61 -8.79 -2.91 -5.48
CA PRO A 61 -9.24 -4.24 -5.06
C PRO A 61 -9.54 -4.38 -3.56
N ILE A 62 -9.36 -3.33 -2.74
CA ILE A 62 -9.65 -3.40 -1.31
C ILE A 62 -11.16 -3.59 -1.16
N ASP A 63 -11.62 -4.61 -0.45
CA ASP A 63 -13.05 -4.95 -0.30
C ASP A 63 -13.46 -5.32 1.14
N GLY A 64 -12.51 -5.40 2.08
CA GLY A 64 -12.77 -5.71 3.48
C GLY A 64 -13.86 -4.87 4.17
N GLU A 65 -14.56 -5.50 5.11
CA GLU A 65 -15.69 -4.91 5.84
C GLU A 65 -15.36 -4.49 7.28
N THR A 66 -14.31 -5.06 7.84
CA THR A 66 -13.83 -4.73 9.19
C THR A 66 -12.54 -3.90 9.11
N PRO A 67 -12.18 -3.12 10.14
CA PRO A 67 -10.92 -2.37 10.14
C PRO A 67 -9.71 -3.26 9.89
N THR A 68 -9.74 -4.48 10.46
CA THR A 68 -8.72 -5.50 10.28
C THR A 68 -8.66 -6.04 8.86
N ALA A 69 -9.80 -6.38 8.26
CA ALA A 69 -9.85 -6.86 6.88
C ALA A 69 -9.37 -5.80 5.89
N LEU A 70 -9.82 -4.54 6.07
CA LEU A 70 -9.35 -3.41 5.27
C LEU A 70 -7.85 -3.17 5.41
N ALA A 71 -7.29 -3.28 6.63
CA ALA A 71 -5.85 -3.13 6.85
C ALA A 71 -5.05 -4.25 6.16
N LEU A 72 -5.54 -5.48 6.19
CA LEU A 72 -4.92 -6.62 5.52
C LEU A 72 -4.99 -6.49 4.00
N ASP A 73 -6.13 -6.07 3.45
CA ASP A 73 -6.27 -5.81 2.01
C ASP A 73 -5.36 -4.70 1.55
N LEU A 74 -5.35 -3.57 2.26
CA LEU A 74 -4.45 -2.47 1.94
C LEU A 74 -3.00 -2.96 1.97
N ARG A 75 -2.57 -3.66 3.03
CA ARG A 75 -1.21 -4.23 3.11
C ARG A 75 -0.91 -5.14 1.91
N ARG A 76 -1.81 -6.07 1.58
CA ARG A 76 -1.66 -7.00 0.46
C ARG A 76 -1.51 -6.26 -0.86
N CYS A 77 -2.35 -5.26 -1.13
CA CYS A 77 -2.28 -4.45 -2.33
C CYS A 77 -0.96 -3.65 -2.42
N LEU A 78 -0.52 -3.03 -1.33
CA LEU A 78 0.72 -2.26 -1.31
C LEU A 78 1.95 -3.15 -1.55
N LEU A 79 1.97 -4.36 -0.98
CA LEU A 79 3.08 -5.31 -1.10
C LEU A 79 3.04 -6.14 -2.40
N ALA A 80 1.93 -6.11 -3.14
CA ALA A 80 1.82 -6.79 -4.43
C ALA A 80 2.70 -6.16 -5.51
N HIS A 81 3.11 -4.91 -5.32
CA HIS A 81 3.91 -4.16 -6.26
C HIS A 81 5.17 -3.59 -5.61
N ARG A 82 6.27 -3.56 -6.36
CA ARG A 82 7.50 -2.88 -5.91
C ARG A 82 7.21 -1.39 -5.69
N ASP A 83 7.72 -0.83 -4.60
CA ASP A 83 7.47 0.56 -4.19
C ASP A 83 5.97 0.93 -4.05
N GLY A 84 5.07 -0.06 -3.92
CA GLY A 84 3.62 0.17 -3.91
C GLY A 84 3.15 1.09 -2.77
N ALA A 85 3.79 1.04 -1.60
CA ALA A 85 3.53 1.96 -0.49
C ALA A 85 3.95 3.40 -0.82
N GLU A 86 5.09 3.59 -1.47
CA GLU A 86 5.57 4.90 -1.91
C GLU A 86 4.67 5.48 -3.01
N VAL A 87 4.32 4.68 -4.01
CA VAL A 87 3.42 5.08 -5.10
C VAL A 87 2.06 5.49 -4.57
N THR A 88 1.49 4.71 -3.65
CA THR A 88 0.17 5.01 -3.06
C THR A 88 0.22 6.28 -2.23
N SER A 89 1.26 6.46 -1.41
CA SER A 89 1.48 7.69 -0.65
C SER A 89 1.60 8.90 -1.58
N ALA A 90 2.46 8.84 -2.59
CA ALA A 90 2.67 9.95 -3.52
C ALA A 90 1.43 10.26 -4.38
N GLY A 91 0.73 9.22 -4.85
CA GLY A 91 -0.40 9.33 -5.76
C GLY A 91 -1.69 9.83 -5.11
N LEU A 92 -1.90 9.50 -3.83
CA LEU A 92 -3.14 9.82 -3.12
C LEU A 92 -3.05 11.01 -2.16
N SER A 93 -1.85 11.49 -1.81
CA SER A 93 -1.66 12.59 -0.83
C SER A 93 -2.13 13.98 -1.27
N GLN A 94 -2.65 14.14 -2.48
CA GLN A 94 -3.17 15.42 -2.94
C GLN A 94 -4.46 15.79 -2.19
N PRO A 95 -4.59 17.02 -1.65
CA PRO A 95 -5.85 17.47 -1.06
C PRO A 95 -7.01 17.33 -2.05
N GLY A 96 -8.13 16.77 -1.60
CA GLY A 96 -9.31 16.54 -2.44
C GLY A 96 -9.21 15.35 -3.40
N ASN A 97 -8.24 14.44 -3.19
CA ASN A 97 -8.21 13.20 -3.96
C ASN A 97 -9.41 12.31 -3.56
N ALA A 98 -10.37 12.16 -4.47
CA ALA A 98 -11.59 11.41 -4.21
C ALA A 98 -11.35 9.92 -3.89
N THR A 99 -10.26 9.33 -4.36
CA THR A 99 -9.91 7.93 -4.04
C THR A 99 -9.40 7.81 -2.61
N TRP A 100 -8.59 8.78 -2.14
CA TRP A 100 -8.20 8.88 -0.74
C TRP A 100 -9.40 9.07 0.17
N GLU A 101 -10.29 10.01 -0.17
CA GLU A 101 -11.52 10.28 0.61
C GLU A 101 -12.38 9.02 0.73
N ARG A 102 -12.62 8.31 -0.38
CA ARG A 102 -13.36 7.03 -0.36
C ARG A 102 -12.68 5.96 0.49
N LEU A 103 -11.34 5.88 0.46
CA LEU A 103 -10.60 4.93 1.29
C LEU A 103 -10.78 5.26 2.77
N VAL A 104 -10.62 6.53 3.15
CA VAL A 104 -10.83 7.00 4.52
C VAL A 104 -12.26 6.75 4.98
N ASP A 105 -13.26 7.09 4.17
CA ASP A 105 -14.68 6.87 4.48
C ASP A 105 -14.99 5.39 4.77
N ARG A 106 -14.36 4.47 4.03
CA ARG A 106 -14.51 3.03 4.27
C ARG A 106 -13.90 2.61 5.60
N PHE A 107 -12.70 3.08 5.93
CA PHE A 107 -12.10 2.82 7.24
C PHE A 107 -12.93 3.44 8.38
N VAL A 108 -13.44 4.66 8.21
CA VAL A 108 -14.34 5.30 9.20
C VAL A 108 -15.60 4.48 9.41
N ALA A 109 -16.25 4.02 8.33
CA ALA A 109 -17.43 3.17 8.42
C ALA A 109 -17.14 1.85 9.15
N ALA A 110 -16.02 1.21 8.85
CA ALA A 110 -15.61 -0.03 9.48
C ALA A 110 -15.29 0.16 10.98
N VAL A 111 -14.59 1.25 11.33
CA VAL A 111 -14.25 1.57 12.73
C VAL A 111 -15.54 1.87 13.52
N ARG A 112 -16.46 2.64 12.94
CA ARG A 112 -17.78 2.94 13.51
C ARG A 112 -18.58 1.68 13.84
N ALA A 113 -18.47 0.63 13.04
CA ALA A 113 -19.15 -0.64 13.32
C ALA A 113 -18.61 -1.37 14.56
N THR A 114 -17.42 -0.97 15.05
CA THR A 114 -16.72 -1.62 16.17
C THR A 114 -16.54 -0.73 17.40
N SER A 115 -16.79 0.57 17.30
CA SER A 115 -16.55 1.55 18.37
C SER A 115 -17.69 2.59 18.43
N SER A 116 -18.03 3.01 19.65
CA SER A 116 -18.99 4.09 19.91
C SER A 116 -18.32 5.44 20.16
N ALA A 117 -17.05 5.59 19.80
CA ALA A 117 -16.31 6.83 19.99
C ALA A 117 -16.90 8.01 19.18
N PRO A 118 -16.63 9.27 19.57
CA PRO A 118 -17.04 10.45 18.81
C PRO A 118 -16.51 10.43 17.37
N GLU A 119 -17.21 11.09 16.44
CA GLU A 119 -16.89 11.11 15.01
C GLU A 119 -15.42 11.54 14.72
N GLU A 120 -14.91 12.52 15.47
CA GLU A 120 -13.52 12.99 15.36
C GLU A 120 -12.51 11.89 15.71
N GLU A 121 -12.81 11.06 16.70
CA GLU A 121 -11.98 9.91 17.07
C GLU A 121 -12.07 8.78 16.04
N LEU A 122 -13.24 8.56 15.43
CA LEU A 122 -13.39 7.56 14.36
C LEU A 122 -12.54 7.92 13.14
N LEU A 123 -12.56 9.21 12.73
CA LEU A 123 -11.71 9.71 11.66
C LEU A 123 -10.22 9.59 12.00
N THR A 124 -9.86 9.95 13.23
CA THR A 124 -8.48 9.82 13.72
C THR A 124 -8.02 8.36 13.73
N GLY A 125 -8.88 7.44 14.18
CA GLY A 125 -8.63 6.00 14.18
C GLY A 125 -8.46 5.43 12.77
N ALA A 126 -9.32 5.83 11.83
CA ALA A 126 -9.21 5.45 10.42
C ALA A 126 -7.87 5.89 9.81
N HIS A 127 -7.49 7.16 9.98
CA HIS A 127 -6.19 7.66 9.55
C HIS A 127 -5.03 6.91 10.20
N ALA A 128 -5.10 6.69 11.52
CA ALA A 128 -4.05 5.98 12.25
C ALA A 128 -3.83 4.56 11.71
N ILE A 129 -4.91 3.83 11.39
CA ILE A 129 -4.81 2.50 10.79
C ILE A 129 -4.19 2.58 9.38
N ILE A 130 -4.65 3.49 8.52
CA ILE A 130 -4.11 3.64 7.16
C ILE A 130 -2.61 3.98 7.20
N TYR A 131 -2.20 4.93 8.05
CA TYR A 131 -0.81 5.32 8.20
C TYR A 131 0.06 4.22 8.82
N LEU A 132 -0.48 3.44 9.75
CA LEU A 132 0.21 2.25 10.28
C LEU A 132 0.49 1.24 9.15
N VAL A 133 -0.51 0.97 8.30
CA VAL A 133 -0.35 0.05 7.17
C VAL A 133 0.69 0.58 6.18
N LEU A 134 0.57 1.85 5.76
CA LEU A 134 1.54 2.48 4.84
C LEU A 134 2.97 2.46 5.40
N GLY A 135 3.14 2.82 6.67
CA GLY A 135 4.44 2.81 7.34
C GLY A 135 5.02 1.41 7.45
N SER A 136 4.22 0.43 7.87
CA SER A 136 4.67 -0.97 7.96
C SER A 136 5.07 -1.55 6.61
N ALA A 137 4.28 -1.30 5.55
CA ALA A 137 4.58 -1.75 4.20
C ALA A 137 5.83 -1.09 3.64
N THR A 138 6.03 0.22 3.88
CA THR A 138 7.24 0.94 3.48
C THR A 138 8.49 0.32 4.10
N MET A 139 8.45 0.03 5.41
CA MET A 139 9.59 -0.58 6.11
C MET A 139 9.88 -2.00 5.62
N GLU A 140 8.86 -2.78 5.31
CA GLU A 140 8.99 -4.14 4.78
C GLU A 140 9.59 -4.14 3.36
N GLN A 141 9.11 -3.26 2.49
CA GLN A 141 9.67 -3.08 1.14
C GLN A 141 11.12 -2.60 1.20
N ALA A 142 11.44 -1.62 2.04
CA ALA A 142 12.81 -1.15 2.22
C ALA A 142 13.76 -2.25 2.72
N ARG A 143 13.30 -3.10 3.64
CA ARG A 143 14.08 -4.25 4.12
C ARG A 143 14.34 -5.27 3.00
N THR A 144 13.31 -5.59 2.22
CA THR A 144 13.41 -6.53 1.08
C THR A 144 14.41 -6.01 0.05
N GLN A 145 14.32 -4.73 -0.32
CA GLN A 145 15.22 -4.10 -1.29
C GLN A 145 16.67 -4.04 -0.78
N LEU A 146 16.87 -3.77 0.52
CA LEU A 146 18.20 -3.79 1.12
C LEU A 146 18.81 -5.20 1.08
N ALA A 147 18.01 -6.24 1.38
CA ALA A 147 18.44 -7.63 1.33
C ALA A 147 18.84 -8.02 -0.11
N GLU A 148 18.05 -7.65 -1.12
CA GLU A 148 18.35 -7.87 -2.53
C GLU A 148 19.65 -7.16 -2.97
N ALA A 149 19.85 -5.91 -2.53
CA ALA A 149 21.02 -5.12 -2.90
C ALA A 149 22.32 -5.58 -2.22
N THR A 150 22.23 -6.09 -0.99
CA THR A 150 23.39 -6.51 -0.20
C THR A 150 23.68 -8.01 -0.30
N GLY A 151 22.74 -8.80 -0.82
CA GLY A 151 22.81 -10.27 -0.84
C GLY A 151 22.70 -10.90 0.55
N ALA A 152 22.31 -10.12 1.57
CA ALA A 152 22.09 -10.64 2.91
C ALA A 152 20.83 -11.51 2.92
N SER A 153 20.98 -12.81 3.17
CA SER A 153 19.85 -13.68 3.48
C SER A 153 19.24 -13.27 4.81
N GLU A 154 17.91 -13.17 4.90
CA GLU A 154 17.14 -12.93 6.14
C GLU A 154 17.49 -13.89 7.29
N ALA A 155 18.29 -14.92 7.05
CA ALA A 155 18.75 -15.90 8.03
C ALA A 155 19.88 -15.42 8.97
N ALA A 156 20.39 -14.19 8.85
CA ALA A 156 21.58 -13.77 9.60
C ALA A 156 21.33 -13.18 11.02
N ASP A 157 20.09 -12.83 11.39
CA ASP A 157 19.82 -12.12 12.66
C ASP A 157 18.99 -12.90 13.70
N THR A 158 18.81 -14.21 13.52
CA THR A 158 18.24 -15.07 14.59
C THR A 158 19.35 -15.83 15.31
N GLU A 159 20.11 -15.16 16.17
CA GLU A 159 20.59 -15.83 17.37
C GLU A 159 19.36 -16.08 18.25
N PRO A 160 18.97 -17.35 18.51
CA PRO A 160 17.80 -17.61 19.33
C PRO A 160 18.11 -17.22 20.78
N ALA A 161 17.48 -16.15 21.25
CA ALA A 161 17.30 -15.94 22.67
C ALA A 161 16.41 -17.07 23.20
N ASP A 162 16.95 -17.73 24.21
CA ASP A 162 16.47 -18.93 24.88
C ASP A 162 14.93 -19.03 25.04
N GLY A 163 14.36 -20.12 24.54
CA GLY A 163 13.21 -20.81 25.13
C GLY A 163 11.83 -20.16 25.07
N MET A 164 11.16 -20.13 23.90
CA MET A 164 9.70 -20.17 23.82
C MET A 164 9.24 -21.03 22.64
N THR A 165 8.52 -22.12 22.94
CA THR A 165 7.87 -23.00 21.97
C THR A 165 6.67 -22.29 21.34
N GLU A 166 6.81 -21.74 20.14
CA GLU A 166 5.65 -21.28 19.37
C GLU A 166 5.13 -22.37 18.44
N SER A 167 3.84 -22.67 18.63
CA SER A 167 3.03 -23.59 17.85
C SER A 167 2.97 -23.14 16.39
N GLN A 168 3.37 -24.04 15.49
CA GLN A 168 3.25 -23.88 14.04
C GLN A 168 1.77 -23.95 13.62
N ASP A 169 1.07 -22.83 13.66
CA ASP A 169 -0.13 -22.62 12.85
C ASP A 169 0.20 -21.62 11.74
N ALA A 170 -0.21 -21.96 10.51
CA ALA A 170 0.06 -21.31 9.23
C ALA A 170 0.68 -19.90 9.32
N ARG A 171 1.99 -19.82 9.02
CA ARG A 171 2.89 -18.67 9.18
C ARG A 171 2.40 -17.42 8.44
N VAL A 172 1.55 -16.64 9.09
CA VAL A 172 1.38 -15.22 8.80
C VAL A 172 2.77 -14.58 8.93
N PRO A 173 3.30 -13.87 7.93
CA PRO A 173 4.59 -13.19 8.03
C PRO A 173 4.63 -12.33 9.31
N GLU A 174 5.76 -12.30 10.02
CA GLU A 174 5.89 -11.62 11.32
C GLU A 174 5.35 -10.17 11.30
N GLY A 175 5.61 -9.45 10.20
CA GLY A 175 5.08 -8.09 10.00
C GLY A 175 3.56 -7.99 9.90
N ALA A 176 2.85 -9.04 9.47
CA ALA A 176 1.40 -9.06 9.46
C ALA A 176 0.81 -9.32 10.86
N ASN A 177 1.49 -10.06 11.73
CA ASN A 177 1.04 -10.24 13.13
C ASN A 177 1.15 -8.94 13.92
N ASP A 178 2.25 -8.21 13.77
CA ASP A 178 2.44 -6.91 14.43
C ASP A 178 1.47 -5.86 13.91
N LEU A 179 1.18 -5.86 12.60
CA LEU A 179 0.14 -5.00 12.05
C LEU A 179 -1.22 -5.26 12.71
N LEU A 180 -1.64 -6.53 12.81
CA LEU A 180 -2.93 -6.89 13.42
C LEU A 180 -3.02 -6.46 14.88
N ARG A 181 -1.94 -6.66 15.65
CA ARG A 181 -1.85 -6.18 17.04
C ARG A 181 -1.94 -4.65 17.11
N GLY A 182 -1.23 -3.94 16.24
CA GLY A 182 -1.25 -2.48 16.15
C GLY A 182 -2.65 -1.94 15.82
N VAL A 183 -3.34 -2.54 14.84
CA VAL A 183 -4.74 -2.21 14.53
C VAL A 183 -5.65 -2.44 15.74
N GLY A 184 -5.47 -3.56 16.45
CA GLY A 184 -6.20 -3.84 17.69
C GLY A 184 -5.97 -2.80 18.79
N ILE A 185 -4.74 -2.33 18.96
CA ILE A 185 -4.38 -1.26 19.92
C ILE A 185 -5.09 0.05 19.54
N VAL A 186 -5.07 0.43 18.26
CA VAL A 186 -5.74 1.65 17.80
C VAL A 186 -7.24 1.59 18.10
N ILE A 187 -7.91 0.50 17.71
CA ILE A 187 -9.37 0.33 17.92
C ILE A 187 -9.71 0.33 19.41
N SER A 188 -8.95 -0.41 20.22
CA SER A 188 -9.20 -0.52 21.67
C SER A 188 -8.99 0.80 22.42
N GLY A 189 -8.17 1.71 21.86
CA GLY A 189 -7.92 3.03 22.43
C GLY A 189 -8.99 4.08 22.11
N LEU A 190 -9.88 3.83 21.15
CA LEU A 190 -10.94 4.77 20.78
C LEU A 190 -12.00 4.87 21.88
N GLY A 191 -12.34 6.10 22.29
CA GLY A 191 -13.34 6.35 23.34
C GLY A 191 -12.90 5.96 24.76
N ALA A 192 -11.62 5.60 24.96
CA ALA A 192 -11.07 5.22 26.27
C ALA A 192 -10.72 6.44 27.17
N ARG A 193 -11.29 7.62 26.89
CA ARG A 193 -11.03 8.87 27.62
C ARG A 193 -12.27 9.39 28.35
#